data_AF-A0A0G3IYB1-F1
#
_entry.id   AF-A0A0G3IYB1-F1
#
_cell.length_a   1.000
_cell.length_b   1.000
_cell.length_c   1.000
_cell.angle_alpha   90.00
_cell.angle_beta   90.00
_cell.angle_gamma   90.00
#
_symmetry.space_group_name_H-M   'P 1'
#
loop_
_entity.id
_entity.type
_entity.pdbx_description
1 polymer ?
#
loop_
_entity_poly.entity_id
_entity_poly.type
_entity_poly.pdbx_seq_one_letter_code
_entity_poly.pdbx_strand_id
1 'polypeptide(L)'
;MKADGPDFALAGSYALWVFGAPEPVHDVDFVVAESEVEVAAKSLADAGFAIERPPEDWLFKACVGDDFVIDILHRLNGVPVDATTLECAVPREVLAVSMQVLPPTHVVIEKLCSLNEHHCDFASLLPSVRAVREQVDWDGVRAGTAHNDFAVAFLVLTDRLGITA
;
A
#
# COMPACT_ATOMS: atom_id res chain seq x y z
N MET A 1 1.94 16.55 6.67
CA MET A 1 2.58 15.30 7.13
C MET A 1 4.08 15.44 7.34
N LYS A 2 4.94 15.53 6.32
CA LYS A 2 6.42 15.58 6.54
C LYS A 2 6.93 16.74 7.41
N ALA A 3 6.30 17.92 7.34
CA ALA A 3 6.70 19.08 8.13
C ALA A 3 6.22 19.00 9.58
N ASP A 4 4.93 18.71 9.78
CA ASP A 4 4.24 18.89 11.07
C ASP A 4 3.19 17.78 11.34
N GLY A 5 3.40 16.56 10.84
CA GLY A 5 2.48 15.44 11.00
C GLY A 5 3.16 14.19 11.55
N PRO A 6 2.43 13.07 11.65
CA PRO A 6 2.98 11.82 12.15
C PRO A 6 3.92 11.17 11.14
N ASP A 7 4.59 10.09 11.56
CA ASP A 7 5.30 9.22 10.64
C ASP A 7 4.32 8.57 9.65
N PHE A 8 4.77 8.41 8.41
CA PHE A 8 3.96 7.88 7.33
C PHE A 8 4.83 7.23 6.26
N ALA A 9 4.22 6.36 5.46
CA ALA A 9 4.89 5.77 4.30
C ALA A 9 3.97 5.72 3.09
N LEU A 10 4.54 5.87 1.89
CA LEU A 10 3.85 5.61 0.64
C LEU A 10 3.57 4.11 0.52
N ALA A 11 2.34 3.75 0.16
CA ALA A 11 1.85 2.38 0.12
C ALA A 11 1.24 2.04 -1.25
N GLY A 12 0.60 0.89 -1.32
CA GLY A 12 -0.24 0.51 -2.45
C GLY A 12 0.48 0.49 -3.80
N SER A 13 -0.25 0.80 -4.86
CA SER A 13 0.28 0.67 -6.23
C SER A 13 1.41 1.65 -6.54
N TYR A 14 1.38 2.86 -5.98
CA TYR A 14 2.44 3.85 -6.12
C TYR A 14 3.74 3.42 -5.41
N ALA A 15 3.65 2.72 -4.28
CA ALA A 15 4.84 2.12 -3.67
C ALA A 15 5.53 1.17 -4.66
N LEU A 16 4.82 0.24 -5.29
CA LEU A 16 5.39 -0.65 -6.30
C LEU A 16 5.98 0.09 -7.52
N TRP A 17 5.33 1.18 -7.95
CA TRP A 17 5.82 2.02 -9.05
C TRP A 17 7.20 2.62 -8.75
N VAL A 18 7.44 3.06 -7.51
CA VAL A 18 8.77 3.53 -7.05
C VAL A 18 9.85 2.46 -7.20
N PHE A 19 9.47 1.18 -7.17
CA PHE A 19 10.37 0.03 -7.39
C PHE A 19 10.35 -0.50 -8.84
N GLY A 20 9.75 0.24 -9.79
CA GLY A 20 9.79 -0.07 -11.22
C GLY A 20 8.56 -0.80 -11.77
N ALA A 21 7.47 -0.92 -11.00
CA ALA A 21 6.19 -1.34 -11.55
C ALA A 21 5.59 -0.28 -12.49
N PRO A 22 4.60 -0.64 -13.34
CA PRO A 22 3.87 0.34 -14.14
C PRO A 22 3.22 1.43 -13.28
N GLU A 23 3.14 2.65 -13.82
CA GLU A 23 2.47 3.77 -13.16
C GLU A 23 0.96 3.46 -13.00
N PRO A 24 0.40 3.60 -11.79
CA PRO A 24 -1.02 3.36 -11.55
C PRO A 24 -1.88 4.54 -12.06
N VAL A 25 -3.16 4.26 -12.31
CA VAL A 25 -4.16 5.26 -12.75
C VAL A 25 -5.24 5.53 -11.68
N HIS A 26 -4.95 5.16 -10.44
CA HIS A 26 -5.86 5.25 -9.30
C HIS A 26 -5.27 6.16 -8.23
N ASP A 27 -5.99 6.29 -7.11
CA ASP A 27 -5.65 7.14 -5.98
C ASP A 27 -4.28 6.78 -5.36
N VAL A 28 -3.69 7.75 -4.67
CA VAL A 28 -2.42 7.59 -3.96
C VAL A 28 -2.70 7.09 -2.54
N ASP A 29 -2.03 6.01 -2.15
CA ASP A 29 -2.15 5.40 -0.83
C ASP A 29 -0.99 5.83 0.09
N PHE A 30 -1.28 6.37 1.27
CA PHE A 30 -0.32 6.50 2.37
C PHE A 30 -0.79 5.73 3.59
N VAL A 31 0.15 5.19 4.35
CA VAL A 31 -0.13 4.56 5.65
C VAL A 31 0.34 5.45 6.81
N VAL A 32 -0.44 5.47 7.89
CA VAL A 32 -0.12 6.10 9.17
C VAL A 32 -0.47 5.16 10.31
N ALA A 33 0.20 5.29 11.46
CA ALA A 33 -0.18 4.52 12.64
C ALA A 33 -1.64 4.82 13.03
N GLU A 34 -2.40 3.79 13.42
CA GLU A 34 -3.82 3.94 13.79
C GLU A 34 -4.00 4.91 14.96
N SER A 35 -3.06 4.90 15.91
CA SER A 35 -3.02 5.84 17.03
C SER A 35 -2.81 7.30 16.62
N GLU A 36 -2.39 7.56 15.38
CA GLU A 36 -2.02 8.89 14.88
C GLU A 36 -2.96 9.43 13.79
N VAL A 37 -4.07 8.75 13.53
CA VAL A 37 -5.08 9.15 12.53
C VAL A 37 -5.51 10.61 12.69
N GLU A 38 -5.85 11.03 13.91
CA GLU A 38 -6.30 12.40 14.17
C GLU A 38 -5.19 13.43 13.96
N VAL A 39 -3.93 13.06 14.23
CA VAL A 39 -2.77 13.92 13.99
C VAL A 39 -2.53 14.08 12.49
N ALA A 40 -2.62 12.98 11.73
CA ALA A 40 -2.52 13.00 10.27
C ALA A 40 -3.62 13.85 9.64
N ALA A 41 -4.88 13.60 10.02
CA ALA A 41 -6.04 14.33 9.51
C ALA A 41 -5.94 15.83 9.80
N LYS A 42 -5.54 16.20 11.02
CA LYS A 42 -5.31 17.60 11.39
C LYS A 42 -4.18 18.22 10.56
N SER A 43 -3.04 17.55 10.42
CA SER A 43 -1.91 18.03 9.64
C SER A 43 -2.29 18.29 8.17
N LEU A 44 -3.10 17.41 7.58
CA LEU A 44 -3.59 17.56 6.21
C LEU A 44 -4.65 18.67 6.11
N ALA A 45 -5.57 18.78 7.06
CA ALA A 45 -6.55 19.87 7.10
C ALA A 45 -5.89 21.25 7.25
N ASP A 46 -4.89 21.37 8.14
CA ASP A 46 -4.12 22.60 8.35
C ASP A 46 -3.31 22.98 7.07
N ALA A 47 -3.00 22.01 6.22
CA ALA A 47 -2.38 22.20 4.90
C ALA A 47 -3.40 22.50 3.76
N GLY A 48 -4.70 22.57 4.06
CA GLY A 48 -5.75 22.94 3.12
C GLY A 48 -6.47 21.78 2.43
N PHE A 49 -6.25 20.53 2.85
CA PHE A 49 -7.00 19.38 2.35
C PHE A 49 -8.37 19.30 3.00
N ALA A 50 -9.40 18.92 2.22
CA ALA A 50 -10.69 18.54 2.77
C ALA A 50 -10.60 17.09 3.28
N ILE A 51 -10.93 16.88 4.56
CA ILE A 51 -10.91 15.54 5.16
C ILE A 51 -12.29 14.91 5.06
N GLU A 52 -12.36 13.76 4.40
CA GLU A 52 -13.56 12.93 4.32
C GLU A 52 -13.32 11.62 5.07
N ARG A 53 -14.30 11.21 5.87
CA ARG A 53 -14.29 9.94 6.60
C ARG A 53 -15.42 9.08 6.06
N PRO A 54 -15.13 8.23 5.07
CA PRO A 54 -16.15 7.37 4.51
C PRO A 54 -16.46 6.24 5.51
N PRO A 55 -17.52 5.44 5.32
CA PRO A 55 -17.95 4.42 6.29
C PRO A 55 -16.92 3.28 6.49
N GLU A 56 -15.89 3.22 5.66
CA GLU A 56 -14.76 2.31 5.78
C GLU A 56 -13.93 2.59 7.05
N ASP A 57 -13.96 1.66 8.00
CA ASP A 57 -13.23 1.76 9.29
C ASP A 57 -11.70 1.57 9.18
N TRP A 58 -11.11 1.76 7.99
CA TRP A 58 -9.70 1.46 7.71
C TRP A 58 -8.94 2.60 7.01
N LEU A 59 -9.63 3.66 6.55
CA LEU A 59 -9.00 4.85 6.00
C LEU A 59 -9.79 6.13 6.28
N PHE A 60 -9.14 7.26 6.02
CA PHE A 60 -9.81 8.50 5.68
C PHE A 60 -9.24 9.06 4.38
N LYS A 61 -9.98 9.94 3.72
CA LYS A 61 -9.58 10.57 2.45
C LYS A 61 -9.17 12.01 2.69
N ALA A 62 -8.08 12.43 2.04
CA ALA A 62 -7.64 13.82 1.98
C ALA A 62 -7.76 14.33 0.55
N CYS A 63 -8.67 15.27 0.32
CA CYS A 63 -9.06 15.71 -1.00
C CYS A 63 -8.56 17.12 -1.31
N VAL A 64 -8.15 17.35 -2.57
CA VAL A 64 -7.80 18.68 -3.10
C VAL A 64 -8.57 18.94 -4.39
N GLY A 65 -9.51 19.90 -4.32
CA GLY A 65 -10.46 20.09 -5.41
C GLY A 65 -11.37 18.87 -5.59
N ASP A 66 -11.95 18.73 -6.78
CA ASP A 66 -12.93 17.67 -7.06
C ASP A 66 -12.29 16.38 -7.62
N ASP A 67 -11.02 16.43 -8.03
CA ASP A 67 -10.39 15.36 -8.82
C ASP A 67 -9.27 14.59 -8.10
N PHE A 68 -8.68 15.16 -7.03
CA PHE A 68 -7.52 14.54 -6.36
C PHE A 68 -7.89 14.01 -4.99
N VAL A 69 -7.89 12.68 -4.87
CA VAL A 69 -8.17 11.94 -3.64
C VAL A 69 -6.90 11.19 -3.21
N ILE A 70 -6.53 11.37 -1.95
CA ILE A 70 -5.44 10.63 -1.32
C ILE A 70 -6.06 9.75 -0.23
N ASP A 71 -5.81 8.45 -0.31
CA ASP A 71 -6.23 7.50 0.70
C ASP A 71 -5.18 7.44 1.82
N ILE A 72 -5.61 7.71 3.05
CA ILE A 72 -4.78 7.62 4.24
C ILE A 72 -5.24 6.41 5.06
N LEU A 73 -4.54 5.31 4.86
CA LEU A 73 -4.82 4.02 5.46
C LEU A 73 -4.23 3.97 6.87
N HIS A 74 -5.05 3.49 7.80
CA HIS A 74 -4.63 3.24 9.18
C HIS A 74 -4.86 1.78 9.61
N ARG A 75 -5.48 0.98 8.73
CA ARG A 75 -5.53 -0.48 8.86
C ARG A 75 -5.30 -1.11 7.49
N LEU A 76 -4.58 -2.22 7.47
CA LEU A 76 -4.27 -3.00 6.27
C LEU A 76 -4.83 -4.40 6.46
N ASN A 77 -5.76 -4.81 5.60
CA ASN A 77 -6.45 -6.11 5.71
C ASN A 77 -7.02 -6.37 7.12
N GLY A 78 -7.56 -5.32 7.76
CA GLY A 78 -8.13 -5.35 9.11
C GLY A 78 -7.12 -5.27 10.27
N VAL A 79 -5.82 -5.30 9.99
CA VAL A 79 -4.75 -5.17 10.98
C VAL A 79 -4.39 -3.69 11.16
N PRO A 80 -4.39 -3.14 12.39
CA PRO A 80 -3.92 -1.79 12.64
C PRO A 80 -2.50 -1.56 12.15
N VAL A 81 -2.27 -0.44 11.48
CA VAL A 81 -0.91 0.03 11.18
C VAL A 81 -0.30 0.52 12.48
N ASP A 82 0.90 0.06 12.78
CA ASP A 82 1.68 0.47 13.95
C ASP A 82 3.07 0.97 13.55
N ALA A 83 3.85 1.39 14.55
CA ALA A 83 5.22 1.85 14.33
C ALA A 83 6.09 0.78 13.64
N THR A 84 5.89 -0.51 13.94
CA THR A 84 6.69 -1.59 13.34
C THR A 84 6.41 -1.75 11.84
N THR A 85 5.18 -1.48 11.42
CA THR A 85 4.79 -1.43 10.01
C THR A 85 5.55 -0.32 9.30
N LEU A 86 5.61 0.87 9.91
CA LEU A 86 6.31 2.04 9.36
C LEU A 86 7.84 1.89 9.39
N GLU A 87 8.39 1.20 10.40
CA GLU A 87 9.83 0.90 10.50
C GLU A 87 10.35 0.04 9.34
N CYS A 88 9.49 -0.76 8.72
CA CYS A 88 9.84 -1.55 7.54
C CYS A 88 9.97 -0.71 6.26
N ALA A 89 9.44 0.52 6.26
CA ALA A 89 9.50 1.40 5.11
C ALA A 89 10.94 1.86 4.84
N VAL A 90 11.26 2.07 3.57
CA VAL A 90 12.60 2.47 3.13
C VAL A 90 12.58 3.87 2.52
N PRO A 91 13.60 4.70 2.78
CA PRO A 91 13.67 6.04 2.19
C PRO A 91 13.89 5.94 0.68
N ARG A 92 13.06 6.64 -0.10
CA ARG A 92 13.15 6.75 -1.56
C ARG A 92 12.86 8.17 -2.02
N GLU A 93 13.43 8.53 -3.17
CA GLU A 93 13.08 9.75 -3.89
C GLU A 93 11.89 9.46 -4.80
N VAL A 94 10.76 10.11 -4.54
CA VAL A 94 9.53 10.00 -5.35
C VAL A 94 9.27 11.37 -5.95
N LEU A 95 9.46 11.50 -7.26
CA LEU A 95 9.33 12.79 -7.96
C LEU A 95 10.14 13.93 -7.30
N ALA A 96 11.38 13.64 -6.92
CA ALA A 96 12.30 14.53 -6.17
C ALA A 96 11.85 14.92 -4.75
N VAL A 97 10.92 14.15 -4.17
CA VAL A 97 10.52 14.24 -2.78
C VAL A 97 11.00 12.99 -2.04
N SER A 98 11.93 13.20 -1.10
CA SER A 98 12.37 12.14 -0.19
C SER A 98 11.25 11.75 0.79
N MET A 99 10.85 10.48 0.80
CA MET A 99 9.84 9.94 1.72
C MET A 99 10.07 8.45 2.01
N GLN A 100 9.43 7.96 3.07
CA GLN A 100 9.40 6.53 3.38
C GLN A 100 8.42 5.83 2.43
N VAL A 101 8.80 4.67 1.92
CA VAL A 101 7.99 3.86 1.00
C VAL A 101 7.98 2.41 1.47
N LEU A 102 6.80 1.80 1.56
CA LEU A 102 6.68 0.39 1.93
C LEU A 102 7.40 -0.50 0.91
N PRO A 103 8.18 -1.50 1.35
CA PRO A 103 8.96 -2.34 0.44
C PRO A 103 8.06 -3.27 -0.38
N PRO A 104 8.50 -3.73 -1.58
CA PRO A 104 7.69 -4.56 -2.47
C PRO A 104 7.11 -5.81 -1.81
N THR A 105 7.89 -6.52 -0.98
CA THR A 105 7.41 -7.68 -0.22
C THR A 105 6.15 -7.38 0.58
N HIS A 106 6.16 -6.26 1.32
CA HIS A 106 5.07 -5.88 2.19
C HIS A 106 3.81 -5.55 1.37
N VAL A 107 3.97 -4.73 0.34
CA VAL A 107 2.86 -4.32 -0.54
C VAL A 107 2.29 -5.51 -1.33
N VAL A 108 3.13 -6.47 -1.74
CA VAL A 108 2.64 -7.70 -2.40
C VAL A 108 1.83 -8.55 -1.42
N ILE A 109 2.27 -8.71 -0.17
CA ILE A 109 1.49 -9.41 0.86
C ILE A 109 0.14 -8.73 1.05
N GLU A 110 0.11 -7.41 1.22
CA GLU A 110 -1.13 -6.66 1.41
C GLU A 110 -2.11 -6.86 0.25
N LYS A 111 -1.63 -6.72 -0.99
CA LYS A 111 -2.45 -6.89 -2.19
C LYS A 111 -2.98 -8.32 -2.31
N LEU A 112 -2.18 -9.33 -2.00
CA LEU A 112 -2.62 -10.72 -2.04
C LEU A 112 -3.63 -11.04 -0.93
N CYS A 113 -3.43 -10.52 0.27
CA CYS A 113 -4.38 -10.69 1.38
C CYS A 113 -5.74 -10.00 1.13
N SER A 114 -5.78 -8.98 0.27
CA SER A 114 -7.03 -8.29 -0.09
C SER A 114 -7.95 -9.11 -1.02
N LEU A 115 -7.42 -10.16 -1.65
CA LEU A 115 -8.17 -11.02 -2.58
C LEU A 115 -9.25 -11.81 -1.84
N ASN A 116 -10.46 -11.83 -2.41
CA ASN A 116 -11.61 -12.57 -1.87
C ASN A 116 -12.62 -12.92 -2.98
N GLU A 117 -13.72 -13.57 -2.60
CA GLU A 117 -14.76 -14.04 -3.54
C GLU A 117 -15.46 -12.91 -4.33
N HIS A 118 -15.51 -11.69 -3.79
CA HIS A 118 -16.07 -10.53 -4.46
C HIS A 118 -15.02 -9.75 -5.26
N HIS A 119 -13.75 -9.88 -4.91
CA HIS A 119 -12.65 -9.14 -5.51
C HIS A 119 -11.44 -10.03 -5.72
N CYS A 120 -11.37 -10.66 -6.90
CA CYS A 120 -10.25 -11.48 -7.33
C CYS A 120 -9.92 -11.19 -8.80
N ASP A 121 -8.99 -10.25 -9.02
CA ASP A 121 -8.50 -9.91 -10.36
C ASP A 121 -6.98 -10.06 -10.43
N PHE A 122 -6.53 -11.25 -10.84
CA PHE A 122 -5.10 -11.54 -11.06
C PHE A 122 -4.51 -10.74 -12.21
N ALA A 123 -5.31 -10.33 -13.20
CA ALA A 123 -4.82 -9.58 -14.35
C ALA A 123 -4.30 -8.21 -13.93
N SER A 124 -4.94 -7.57 -12.96
CA SER A 124 -4.48 -6.30 -12.38
C SER A 124 -3.15 -6.41 -11.60
N LEU A 125 -2.90 -7.55 -10.95
CA LEU A 125 -1.73 -7.76 -10.10
C LEU A 125 -0.47 -8.17 -10.89
N LEU A 126 -0.65 -8.98 -11.93
CA LEU A 126 0.44 -9.61 -12.68
C LEU A 126 1.51 -8.62 -13.21
N PRO A 127 1.17 -7.47 -13.81
CA PRO A 127 2.16 -6.54 -14.34
C PRO A 127 3.10 -6.01 -13.25
N SER A 128 2.54 -5.55 -12.13
CA SER A 128 3.31 -4.97 -11.03
C SER A 128 4.15 -6.03 -10.32
N VAL A 129 3.56 -7.19 -10.01
CA VAL A 129 4.26 -8.33 -9.40
C VAL A 129 5.42 -8.80 -10.27
N ARG A 130 5.22 -8.92 -11.59
CA ARG A 130 6.28 -9.31 -12.52
C ARG A 130 7.41 -8.28 -12.56
N ALA A 131 7.09 -7.00 -12.51
CA ALA A 131 8.08 -5.92 -12.56
C ALA A 131 8.98 -5.91 -11.32
N VAL A 132 8.41 -6.09 -10.12
CA VAL A 132 9.17 -6.04 -8.86
C VAL A 132 9.77 -7.38 -8.44
N ARG A 133 9.65 -8.44 -9.25
CA ARG A 133 9.90 -9.83 -8.82
C ARG A 133 11.27 -10.13 -8.21
N GLU A 134 12.30 -9.39 -8.62
CA GLU A 134 13.68 -9.56 -8.14
C GLU A 134 13.93 -8.84 -6.79
N GLN A 135 12.98 -8.02 -6.36
CA GLN A 135 13.03 -7.21 -5.13
C GLN A 135 12.07 -7.73 -4.06
N VAL A 136 11.33 -8.81 -4.34
CA VAL A 136 10.36 -9.42 -3.44
C VAL A 136 10.98 -10.63 -2.76
N ASP A 137 10.83 -10.70 -1.44
CA ASP A 137 11.09 -11.91 -0.66
C ASP A 137 9.89 -12.87 -0.80
N TRP A 138 10.02 -13.82 -1.73
CA TRP A 138 8.94 -14.77 -2.03
C TRP A 138 8.65 -15.75 -0.90
N ASP A 139 9.63 -16.09 -0.07
CA ASP A 139 9.41 -16.96 1.10
C ASP A 139 8.58 -16.20 2.15
N GLY A 140 8.91 -14.94 2.39
CA GLY A 140 8.13 -14.02 3.22
C GLY A 140 6.69 -13.85 2.70
N VAL A 141 6.49 -13.66 1.39
CA VAL A 141 5.16 -13.59 0.78
C VAL A 141 4.36 -14.85 1.04
N ARG A 142 4.93 -16.03 0.76
CA ARG A 142 4.24 -17.32 0.97
C ARG A 142 3.85 -17.53 2.42
N ALA A 143 4.73 -17.21 3.36
CA ALA A 143 4.43 -17.30 4.79
C ALA A 143 3.32 -16.32 5.20
N GLY A 144 3.40 -15.07 4.75
CA GLY A 144 2.44 -14.01 5.07
C GLY A 144 1.04 -14.25 4.51
N THR A 145 0.92 -14.93 3.37
CA THR A 145 -0.37 -15.13 2.68
C THR A 145 -0.90 -16.57 2.74
N ALA A 146 -0.28 -17.46 3.51
CA ALA A 146 -0.62 -18.90 3.54
C ALA A 146 -2.07 -19.20 3.96
N HIS A 147 -2.74 -18.26 4.62
CA HIS A 147 -4.11 -18.38 5.10
C HIS A 147 -5.16 -17.94 4.07
N ASN A 148 -4.75 -17.36 2.94
CA ASN A 148 -5.65 -16.88 1.88
C ASN A 148 -5.52 -17.76 0.62
N ASP A 149 -6.54 -18.58 0.35
CA ASP A 149 -6.53 -19.52 -0.79
C ASP A 149 -6.45 -18.83 -2.16
N PHE A 150 -6.95 -17.60 -2.30
CA PHE A 150 -6.81 -16.82 -3.54
C PHE A 150 -5.36 -16.38 -3.76
N ALA A 151 -4.67 -15.96 -2.69
CA ALA A 151 -3.24 -15.66 -2.74
C ALA A 151 -2.41 -16.91 -3.09
N VAL A 152 -2.73 -18.05 -2.50
CA VAL A 152 -2.08 -19.34 -2.82
C VAL A 152 -2.27 -19.68 -4.30
N ALA A 153 -3.48 -19.53 -4.84
CA ALA A 153 -3.77 -19.77 -6.25
C ALA A 153 -2.99 -18.82 -7.17
N PHE A 154 -2.87 -17.53 -6.81
CA PHE A 154 -2.04 -16.58 -7.53
C PHE A 154 -0.57 -17.00 -7.56
N LEU A 155 -0.01 -17.38 -6.40
CA LEU A 155 1.38 -17.79 -6.28
C LEU A 155 1.70 -19.07 -7.07
N VAL A 156 0.79 -20.04 -7.09
CA VAL A 156 0.92 -21.23 -7.96
C VAL A 156 0.93 -20.84 -9.43
N LEU A 157 0.06 -19.90 -9.85
CA LEU A 157 0.04 -19.40 -11.22
C LEU A 157 1.36 -18.70 -11.56
N THR A 158 1.86 -17.81 -10.70
CA THR A 158 3.09 -17.07 -10.95
C THR A 158 4.33 -17.98 -10.98
N ASP A 159 4.35 -19.05 -10.20
CA ASP A 159 5.39 -20.08 -10.24
C ASP A 159 5.41 -20.76 -11.61
N ARG A 160 4.24 -21.16 -12.11
CA ARG A 160 4.10 -21.80 -13.43
C ARG A 160 4.41 -20.86 -14.59
N LEU A 161 4.32 -19.56 -14.38
CA LEU A 161 4.69 -18.52 -15.35
C LEU A 161 6.16 -18.09 -15.24
N GLY A 162 6.95 -18.68 -14.34
CA GLY A 162 8.36 -18.35 -14.13
C GLY A 162 8.57 -16.93 -13.59
N ILE A 163 7.63 -16.41 -12.80
CA ILE A 163 7.73 -15.08 -12.18
C ILE A 163 8.36 -15.18 -10.78
N THR A 164 7.96 -16.21 -10.02
CA THR A 164 8.28 -16.40 -8.60
C THR A 164 9.14 -17.65 -8.34
N ALA A 165 9.63 -18.27 -9.41
CA ALA A 165 10.47 -19.47 -9.40
C ALA A 165 11.96 -19.15 -9.46
#